data_AF-W7KL05-F1
#
_entry.id   AF-W7KL05-F1
#
_cell.length_a   1.000
_cell.length_b   1.000
_cell.length_c   1.000
_cell.angle_alpha   90.00
_cell.angle_beta   90.00
_cell.angle_gamma   90.00
#
_symmetry.space_group_name_H-M   'P 1'
#
loop_
_entity.id
_entity.type
_entity.pdbx_description
1 polymer ?
#
loop_
_entity_poly.entity_id
_entity_poly.type
_entity_poly.pdbx_seq_one_letter_code
_entity_poly.pdbx_strand_id
1 'polypeptide(L)'
;MTPRPVMKGRDLEGLVFLGKVSSVNVEYCSEDKKMAKVVVTTTDGKEIESECIPVRAAGKISIVIKHYLRMGIGKYIISDEKVVGSVDTEGEDEVQNRQDSQNG
;
A
#
# COMPACT_ATOMS: atom_id res chain seq x y z
N MET A 1 22.65 -12.40 10.35
CA MET A 1 21.74 -11.76 9.37
C MET A 1 20.41 -12.49 9.43
N THR A 2 19.34 -11.79 9.79
CA THR A 2 17.98 -12.34 9.76
C THR A 2 17.54 -12.43 8.28
N PRO A 3 16.99 -13.56 7.82
CA PRO A 3 16.54 -13.68 6.42
C PRO A 3 15.45 -12.65 6.11
N ARG A 4 15.53 -12.02 4.93
CA ARG A 4 14.51 -11.07 4.45
C ARG A 4 13.20 -11.81 4.17
N PRO A 5 12.02 -11.27 4.55
CA PRO A 5 10.74 -11.85 4.18
C PRO A 5 10.54 -11.78 2.65
N VAL A 6 10.00 -12.85 2.07
CA VAL A 6 9.72 -12.97 0.63
C VAL A 6 8.22 -12.82 0.37
N MET A 7 7.83 -11.97 -0.58
CA MET A 7 6.43 -11.67 -0.93
C MET A 7 6.18 -11.69 -2.45
N LYS A 8 4.92 -11.59 -2.89
CA LYS A 8 4.59 -11.34 -4.30
C LYS A 8 4.58 -9.84 -4.57
N GLY A 9 4.74 -9.45 -5.84
CA GLY A 9 4.72 -8.04 -6.25
C GLY A 9 3.45 -7.29 -5.83
N ARG A 10 2.29 -7.96 -5.87
CA ARG A 10 1.00 -7.40 -5.42
C ARG A 10 0.98 -7.09 -3.92
N ASP A 11 1.65 -7.91 -3.11
CA ASP A 11 1.69 -7.68 -1.67
C ASP A 11 2.51 -6.43 -1.33
N LEU A 12 3.59 -6.19 -2.08
CA LEU A 12 4.42 -4.99 -1.96
C LEU A 12 3.64 -3.73 -2.35
N GLU A 13 2.84 -3.78 -3.41
CA GLU A 13 1.92 -2.69 -3.79
C GLU A 13 0.94 -2.38 -2.65
N GLY A 14 0.43 -3.41 -1.96
CA GLY A 14 -0.41 -3.25 -0.78
C GLY A 14 0.30 -2.55 0.38
N LEU A 15 1.54 -2.92 0.69
CA LEU A 15 2.34 -2.24 1.74
C LEU A 15 2.56 -0.76 1.44
N VAL A 16 2.75 -0.44 0.16
CA VAL A 16 2.92 0.95 -0.29
C VAL A 16 1.62 1.71 -0.20
N PHE A 17 0.52 1.09 -0.63
CA PHE A 17 -0.80 1.67 -0.47
C PHE A 17 -1.13 1.93 0.99
N LEU A 18 -0.64 1.13 1.94
CA LEU A 18 -0.80 1.36 3.38
C LEU A 18 0.21 2.36 3.98
N GLY A 19 1.07 2.97 3.17
CA GLY A 19 2.08 3.92 3.65
C GLY A 19 3.21 3.30 4.48
N LYS A 20 3.36 1.97 4.46
CA LYS A 20 4.36 1.25 5.28
C LYS A 20 5.74 1.17 4.63
N VAL A 21 5.88 1.58 3.38
CA VAL A 21 7.14 1.55 2.65
C VAL A 21 7.82 2.92 2.71
N SER A 22 9.12 2.92 3.00
CA SER A 22 9.99 4.11 2.99
C SER A 22 10.77 4.23 1.69
N SER A 23 11.23 3.11 1.12
CA SER A 23 12.01 3.10 -0.13
C SER A 23 11.85 1.81 -0.92
N VAL A 24 12.24 1.84 -2.20
CA VAL A 24 12.18 0.69 -3.10
C VAL A 24 13.39 0.64 -4.04
N ASN A 25 13.93 -0.56 -4.23
CA ASN A 25 14.99 -0.90 -5.16
C ASN A 25 14.63 -2.12 -6.02
N VAL A 26 15.32 -2.32 -7.14
CA VAL A 26 15.20 -3.52 -7.98
C VAL A 26 16.57 -4.18 -8.09
N GLU A 27 16.64 -5.45 -7.75
CA GLU A 27 17.87 -6.25 -7.80
C GLU A 27 17.71 -7.39 -8.80
N TYR A 28 18.71 -7.59 -9.67
CA TYR A 28 18.70 -8.70 -10.62
C TYR A 28 18.97 -10.03 -9.90
N CYS A 29 18.19 -11.05 -10.21
CA CYS A 29 18.36 -12.39 -9.65
C CYS A 29 19.36 -13.25 -10.43
N SER A 30 19.72 -12.82 -11.65
CA SER A 30 20.57 -13.57 -12.57
C SER A 30 21.42 -12.63 -13.43
N GLU A 31 22.57 -13.13 -13.91
CA GLU A 31 23.49 -12.36 -14.77
C GLU A 31 22.86 -12.00 -16.12
N ASP A 32 21.96 -12.82 -16.63
CA ASP A 32 21.23 -12.56 -17.88
C ASP A 32 20.13 -11.49 -17.73
N LYS A 33 19.93 -10.96 -16.50
CA LYS A 33 19.04 -9.85 -16.15
C LYS A 33 17.58 -10.04 -16.59
N LYS A 34 17.16 -11.28 -16.85
CA LYS A 34 15.76 -11.60 -17.20
C LYS A 34 14.85 -11.59 -15.99
N MET A 35 15.41 -11.96 -14.84
CA MET A 35 14.70 -12.05 -13.57
C MET A 35 15.23 -11.00 -12.59
N ALA A 36 14.33 -10.39 -11.86
CA ALA A 36 14.64 -9.42 -10.83
C ALA A 36 13.67 -9.55 -9.65
N LYS A 37 14.11 -9.12 -8.48
CA LYS A 37 13.27 -8.95 -7.30
C LYS A 37 13.16 -7.48 -6.95
N VAL A 38 12.03 -7.11 -6.37
CA VAL A 38 11.80 -5.78 -5.82
C VAL A 38 12.13 -5.85 -4.34
N VAL A 39 13.02 -4.98 -3.86
CA VAL A 39 13.38 -4.88 -2.45
C VAL A 39 12.79 -3.58 -1.92
N VAL A 40 11.95 -3.66 -0.89
CA VAL A 40 11.40 -2.50 -0.20
C VAL A 40 11.97 -2.41 1.20
N THR A 41 12.24 -1.18 1.63
CA THR A 41 12.48 -0.89 3.05
C THR A 41 11.20 -0.32 3.60
N THR A 42 10.73 -0.84 4.72
CA THR A 42 9.56 -0.32 5.43
C THR A 42 9.92 0.89 6.29
N THR A 43 8.92 1.57 6.84
CA THR A 43 9.11 2.71 7.74
C THR A 43 9.72 2.31 9.09
N ASP A 44 9.55 1.04 9.52
CA ASP A 44 10.20 0.46 10.69
C ASP A 44 11.60 -0.14 10.38
N GLY A 45 12.13 0.12 9.19
CA GLY A 45 13.50 -0.26 8.80
C GLY A 45 13.68 -1.73 8.42
N LYS A 46 12.60 -2.50 8.26
CA LYS A 46 12.68 -3.88 7.78
C LYS A 46 12.83 -3.90 6.27
N GLU A 47 13.68 -4.81 5.78
CA GLU A 47 13.79 -5.09 4.35
C GLU A 47 12.91 -6.27 4.00
N ILE A 48 12.08 -6.11 2.97
CA ILE A 48 11.20 -7.14 2.43
C ILE A 48 11.50 -7.23 0.93
N GLU A 49 11.56 -8.44 0.41
CA GLU A 49 11.82 -8.66 -1.01
C GLU A 49 10.68 -9.42 -1.69
N SER A 50 10.55 -9.23 -3.00
CA SER A 50 9.68 -10.07 -3.81
C SER A 50 10.35 -11.38 -4.17
N GLU A 51 9.56 -12.37 -4.58
CA GLU A 51 10.07 -13.47 -5.40
C GLU A 51 10.75 -12.93 -6.67
N CYS A 52 11.67 -13.73 -7.25
CA CYS A 52 12.27 -13.40 -8.54
C CYS A 52 11.19 -13.49 -9.63
N ILE A 53 10.91 -12.36 -10.25
CA ILE A 53 9.90 -12.18 -11.30
C ILE A 53 10.55 -11.63 -12.58
N PRO A 54 9.88 -11.67 -13.73
CA PRO A 54 10.39 -11.06 -14.94
C PRO A 54 10.74 -9.58 -14.74
N VAL A 55 11.89 -9.12 -15.25
CA VAL A 55 12.40 -7.75 -15.05
C VAL A 55 11.39 -6.66 -15.41
N ARG A 56 10.58 -6.88 -16.46
CA ARG A 56 9.51 -5.94 -16.85
C ARG A 56 8.43 -5.80 -15.76
N ALA A 57 8.09 -6.90 -15.07
CA ALA A 57 7.12 -6.87 -13.98
C ALA A 57 7.70 -6.15 -12.76
N ALA A 58 8.95 -6.46 -12.37
CA ALA A 58 9.66 -5.76 -11.30
C ALA A 58 9.77 -4.25 -11.57
N GLY A 59 10.06 -3.87 -12.83
CA GLY A 59 10.08 -2.48 -13.26
C GLY A 59 8.75 -1.77 -13.05
N LYS A 60 7.63 -2.37 -13.51
CA LYS A 60 6.28 -1.81 -13.32
C LYS A 60 5.94 -1.62 -11.84
N ILE A 61 6.18 -2.63 -11.01
CA ILE A 61 5.97 -2.55 -9.56
C ILE A 61 6.80 -1.40 -9.00
N SER A 62 8.09 -1.33 -9.29
CA SER A 62 8.95 -0.25 -8.77
C SER A 62 8.48 1.16 -9.15
N ILE A 63 7.91 1.33 -10.36
CA ILE A 63 7.36 2.61 -10.82
C ILE A 63 6.12 2.97 -10.02
N VAL A 64 5.19 2.02 -9.84
CA VAL A 64 3.99 2.19 -9.03
C VAL A 64 4.39 2.59 -7.61
N ILE A 65 5.30 1.83 -6.99
CA ILE A 65 5.75 2.11 -5.63
C ILE A 65 6.36 3.51 -5.52
N LYS A 66 7.29 3.86 -6.41
CA LYS A 66 7.93 5.19 -6.44
C LYS A 66 6.91 6.32 -6.65
N HIS A 67 5.87 6.09 -7.44
CA HIS A 67 4.81 7.08 -7.66
C HIS A 67 4.08 7.40 -6.35
N TYR A 68 3.61 6.38 -5.64
CA TYR A 68 2.92 6.53 -4.35
C TYR A 68 3.82 7.14 -3.26
N LEU A 69 5.11 6.77 -3.23
CA LEU A 69 6.09 7.39 -2.31
C LEU A 69 6.28 8.88 -2.61
N ARG A 70 6.38 9.28 -3.89
CA ARG A 70 6.52 10.69 -4.29
C ARG A 70 5.29 11.54 -3.98
N MET A 71 4.09 10.96 -4.09
CA MET A 71 2.86 11.64 -3.68
C MET A 71 2.79 11.87 -2.17
N GLY A 72 3.67 11.22 -1.39
CA GLY A 72 3.66 11.32 0.06
C GLY A 72 2.41 10.69 0.67
N ILE A 73 1.81 9.69 0.02
CA ILE A 73 0.58 9.04 0.50
C ILE A 73 0.76 8.41 1.89
N GLY A 74 1.99 8.00 2.24
CA GLY A 74 2.31 7.62 3.63
C GLY A 74 1.99 8.70 4.66
N LYS A 75 2.03 9.99 4.30
CA LYS A 75 1.64 11.10 5.18
C LYS A 75 0.12 11.25 5.34
N TYR A 76 -0.65 10.84 4.34
CA TYR A 76 -2.12 10.96 4.35
C TYR A 76 -2.80 9.77 5.04
N ILE A 77 -2.15 8.61 5.10
CA ILE A 77 -2.70 7.42 5.76
C ILE A 77 -2.38 7.43 7.26
N ILE A 78 -1.22 7.98 7.63
CA ILE A 78 -0.84 8.14 9.05
C ILE A 78 -1.58 9.33 9.71
N SER A 79 -2.26 10.18 8.93
CA SER A 79 -3.05 11.30 9.49
C SER A 79 -4.46 10.94 9.97
N ASP A 80 -4.93 9.70 9.81
CA ASP A 80 -6.26 9.26 10.28
C ASP A 80 -6.22 8.44 11.59
N GLU A 81 -5.08 8.35 12.29
CA GLU A 81 -5.07 7.90 13.70
C GLU A 81 -5.38 9.06 14.66
N LYS A 82 -6.59 9.63 14.53
CA LYS A 82 -7.41 9.79 15.73
C LYS A 82 -8.17 8.49 15.89
N VAL A 83 -7.62 7.57 16.67
CA VAL A 83 -8.42 6.53 17.32
C VAL A 83 -9.36 7.26 18.27
N VAL A 84 -10.52 7.69 17.75
CA VAL A 84 -11.64 8.13 18.60
C VAL A 84 -12.29 6.85 19.10
N GLY A 85 -12.24 6.68 20.42
CA GLY A 85 -12.60 5.47 21.12
C GLY A 85 -14.05 5.04 20.94
N SER A 86 -14.27 3.78 21.34
CA SER A 86 -15.53 3.20 21.78
C SER A 86 -16.73 3.44 20.88
N VAL A 87 -17.08 2.42 20.08
CA VAL A 87 -18.41 2.28 19.50
C VAL A 87 -19.39 2.08 20.67
N ASP A 88 -19.93 3.17 21.19
CA ASP A 88 -21.14 3.13 22.01
C ASP A 88 -22.31 2.74 21.09
N THR A 89 -22.82 1.53 21.32
CA THR A 89 -24.07 1.04 20.75
C THR A 89 -25.25 1.59 21.53
N GLU A 90 -25.72 2.79 21.18
CA GLU A 90 -27.05 3.32 21.53
C GLU A 90 -27.45 4.19 20.32
N GLY A 91 -28.33 3.73 19.42
CA GLY A 91 -29.77 3.70 19.64
C GLY A 91 -30.33 5.11 19.46
N GLU A 92 -30.91 5.43 18.30
CA GLU A 92 -32.09 6.31 18.14
C GLU A 92 -32.45 6.53 16.66
N ASP A 93 -33.73 6.30 16.36
CA ASP A 93 -34.46 6.50 15.10
C ASP A 93 -34.50 7.97 14.68
N GLU A 94 -34.29 8.28 13.40
CA GLU A 94 -34.88 9.48 12.80
C GLU A 94 -35.27 9.24 11.32
N VAL A 95 -36.52 9.61 11.05
CA VAL A 95 -37.36 9.29 9.89
C VAL A 95 -36.93 9.96 8.57
N GLN A 96 -36.90 9.19 7.47
CA GLN A 96 -36.70 9.73 6.12
C GLN A 96 -37.99 10.39 5.59
N ASN A 97 -37.99 11.72 5.56
CA ASN A 97 -39.06 12.55 5.00
C ASN A 97 -39.02 12.48 3.45
N ARG A 98 -40.09 11.96 2.83
CA ARG A 98 -40.26 11.89 1.37
C ARG A 98 -40.48 13.30 0.80
N GLN A 99 -39.63 13.73 -0.13
CA GLN A 99 -39.85 14.94 -0.92
C GLN A 99 -40.95 14.69 -1.96
N ASP A 100 -42.11 15.34 -1.78
CA ASP A 100 -43.13 15.51 -2.81
C ASP A 100 -42.59 16.41 -3.94
N SER A 101 -42.61 15.91 -5.17
CA SER A 101 -42.40 16.69 -6.38
C SER A 101 -43.76 17.01 -6.99
N GLN A 102 -44.26 18.22 -6.78
CA GLN A 102 -45.34 18.80 -7.58
C GLN A 102 -44.72 19.47 -8.81
N ASN A 103 -44.98 18.93 -10.01
CA ASN A 103 -45.09 19.73 -11.23
C ASN A 103 -45.80 18.91 -12.32
N GLY A 104 -46.98 19.36 -12.76
CA GLY A 104 -47.75 18.80 -13.87
C GLY A 104 -49.25 18.87 -13.66
#